data_AF-A0A6J8DMQ8-F1
#
_entry.id   AF-A0A6J8DMQ8-F1
#
_cell.length_a   1.000
_cell.length_b   1.000
_cell.length_c   1.000
_cell.angle_alpha   90.00
_cell.angle_beta   90.00
_cell.angle_gamma   90.00
#
_symmetry.space_group_name_H-M   'P 1'
#
loop_
_entity.id
_entity.type
_entity.pdbx_description
1 polymer ?
#
loop_
_entity_poly.entity_id
_entity_poly.type
_entity_poly.pdbx_seq_one_letter_code
_entity_poly.pdbx_strand_id
1 'polypeptide(L)'
;MLESKATGLDNINAKFLKMSSYLISVPLCHIFNLRIRKSVYPSLFKLAKVIQGFKNKGSKNDVFNYRPIANLPLISKILERHVKTHLMNFLNKYNLLYVMQSGFRTNHSCQTAMTSLLDKWSKAIDERNLEGKVFLDLCKAFDLLNLNCSFKNYRNINVFIIHFIGLLRIWPIDIIQVESISNTFSNVTTLKIGVPQRSVFGPIVFLIFLNDLLLYNSNLNTDLFADDSTISVIGKDKRYISHALNAVLDNICHWCDEDKMLVNVSKTKTMCIAITDNFYYQDETRTAAVDSKLAINDNCGITFRQGSVICDCQSQYRKLIPEHCPKNTTDLLLANNNLGILRVHALAKYTKLRHLDLYNCSITAIEKSAFENLVTLISLNLFSNPMQMFKSDVFASIGRLRYLSISHHLLSTYPEDSWSDLVNLTTVMTIGGLSNGTFAPVFSAMKRLNYFRHFLDYDMHVLHNDTFKAFRNIYLKTLELTGRLRRIEIDAFLPLRVLSSLLIPNQKHLRLSNTLQSFTSSKTDIWM
;
A
#
# COMPACT_ATOMS: atom_id res chain seq x y z
N MET A 1 32.46 -29.00 10.21
CA MET A 1 33.28 -28.72 11.41
C MET A 1 32.51 -27.86 12.40
N LEU A 2 32.73 -28.03 13.71
CA LEU A 2 32.29 -27.12 14.79
C LEU A 2 33.53 -26.30 15.17
N GLU A 3 33.54 -25.00 14.90
CA GLU A 3 34.69 -24.10 15.13
C GLU A 3 34.38 -22.97 16.12
N SER A 4 33.23 -23.05 16.79
CA SER A 4 32.78 -22.03 17.74
C SER A 4 33.61 -22.05 19.03
N LYS A 5 34.21 -20.90 19.36
CA LYS A 5 34.75 -20.62 20.71
C LYS A 5 33.64 -20.37 21.75
N ALA A 6 32.45 -19.93 21.30
CA ALA A 6 31.31 -19.65 22.17
C ALA A 6 30.61 -20.95 22.61
N THR A 7 30.27 -21.02 23.89
CA THR A 7 29.58 -22.14 24.54
C THR A 7 28.13 -21.78 24.90
N GLY A 8 27.30 -22.80 25.11
CA GLY A 8 25.99 -22.63 25.75
C GLY A 8 26.15 -22.46 27.26
N LEU A 9 25.04 -22.61 28.00
CA LEU A 9 25.05 -22.62 29.48
C LEU A 9 25.80 -23.82 30.07
N ASP A 10 25.97 -24.87 29.28
CA ASP A 10 26.73 -26.08 29.62
C ASP A 10 28.25 -25.84 29.66
N ASN A 11 28.74 -24.71 29.15
CA ASN A 11 30.16 -24.38 29.02
C ASN A 11 30.99 -25.43 28.24
N ILE A 12 30.34 -26.27 27.43
CA ILE A 12 31.01 -27.28 26.61
C ILE A 12 31.39 -26.69 25.26
N ASN A 13 32.70 -26.62 25.00
CA ASN A 13 33.22 -26.11 23.73
C ASN A 13 33.41 -27.20 22.67
N ALA A 14 33.60 -26.78 21.41
CA ALA A 14 33.74 -27.69 20.28
C ALA A 14 35.02 -28.52 20.29
N LYS A 15 36.10 -27.99 20.87
CA LYS A 15 37.37 -28.72 20.98
C LYS A 15 37.22 -29.93 21.90
N PHE A 16 36.58 -29.73 23.05
CA PHE A 16 36.32 -30.79 24.02
C PHE A 16 35.47 -31.90 23.42
N LEU A 17 34.34 -31.58 22.77
CA LEU A 17 33.50 -32.61 22.13
C LEU A 17 34.22 -33.38 21.03
N LYS A 18 35.12 -32.72 20.27
CA LYS A 18 35.93 -33.42 19.26
C LYS A 18 36.91 -34.40 19.91
N MET A 19 37.58 -33.99 20.98
CA MET A 19 38.51 -34.85 21.71
C MET A 19 37.83 -36.07 22.33
N SER A 20 36.61 -35.92 22.85
CA SER A 20 35.83 -37.02 23.44
C SER A 20 34.92 -37.74 22.46
N SER A 21 34.94 -37.39 21.17
CA SER A 21 33.98 -37.87 20.16
C SER A 21 33.91 -39.39 20.03
N TYR A 22 35.05 -40.07 20.13
CA TYR A 22 35.10 -41.54 20.05
C TYR A 22 34.36 -42.22 21.21
N LEU A 23 34.29 -41.60 22.39
CA LEU A 23 33.55 -42.11 23.56
C LEU A 23 32.06 -41.78 23.49
N ILE A 24 31.73 -40.53 23.12
CA ILE A 24 30.35 -40.03 23.24
C ILE A 24 29.51 -40.26 21.99
N SER A 25 30.11 -40.59 20.84
CA SER A 25 29.40 -40.72 19.57
C SER A 25 28.33 -41.82 19.58
N VAL A 26 28.65 -43.01 20.12
CA VAL A 26 27.70 -44.14 20.19
C VAL A 26 26.52 -43.83 21.12
N PRO A 27 26.72 -43.37 22.37
CA PRO A 27 25.62 -42.94 23.24
C PRO A 27 24.78 -41.81 22.64
N LEU A 28 25.42 -40.78 22.06
CA LEU A 28 24.71 -39.66 21.44
C LEU A 28 23.89 -40.10 20.23
N CYS A 29 24.42 -41.01 19.40
CA CYS A 29 23.68 -41.61 18.29
C CYS A 29 22.41 -42.32 18.77
N HIS A 30 22.54 -43.15 19.81
CA HIS A 30 21.40 -43.83 20.42
C HIS A 30 20.35 -42.84 20.93
N ILE A 31 20.78 -41.80 21.67
CA ILE A 31 19.90 -40.75 22.19
C ILE A 31 19.20 -40.03 21.04
N PHE A 32 19.92 -39.59 20.02
CA PHE A 32 19.35 -38.87 18.88
C PHE A 32 18.30 -39.70 18.15
N ASN A 33 18.60 -40.97 17.86
CA ASN A 33 17.65 -41.88 17.22
C ASN A 33 16.39 -42.09 18.05
N LEU A 34 16.52 -42.28 19.37
CA LEU A 34 15.36 -42.39 20.27
C LEU A 34 14.51 -41.12 20.28
N ARG A 35 15.14 -39.94 20.34
CA ARG A 35 14.45 -38.65 20.40
C ARG A 35 13.71 -38.34 19.10
N ILE A 36 14.33 -38.64 17.96
CA ILE A 36 13.70 -38.49 16.64
C ILE A 36 12.48 -39.42 16.51
N ARG A 37 12.63 -40.71 16.86
CA ARG A 37 11.53 -41.69 16.79
C ARG A 37 10.34 -41.32 17.68
N LYS A 38 10.61 -40.78 18.87
CA LYS A 38 9.56 -40.37 19.81
C LYS A 38 9.01 -38.96 19.53
N SER A 39 9.56 -38.22 18.56
CA SER A 39 9.27 -36.81 18.32
C SER A 39 9.41 -35.93 19.59
N VAL A 40 10.39 -36.22 20.45
CA VAL A 40 10.62 -35.46 21.70
C VAL A 40 11.96 -34.73 21.64
N TYR A 41 11.94 -33.42 21.80
CA TYR A 41 13.15 -32.61 21.92
C TYR A 41 13.62 -32.55 23.39
N PRO A 42 14.88 -32.91 23.71
CA PRO A 42 15.37 -32.90 25.10
C PRO A 42 15.32 -31.52 25.74
N SER A 43 14.81 -31.42 26.97
CA SER A 43 14.69 -30.15 27.72
C SER A 43 16.03 -29.43 27.90
N LEU A 44 17.09 -30.16 28.22
CA LEU A 44 18.45 -29.60 28.34
C LEU A 44 18.97 -28.98 27.04
N PHE A 45 18.49 -29.45 25.89
CA PHE A 45 18.90 -28.92 24.58
C PHE A 45 18.13 -27.65 24.21
N LYS A 46 17.02 -27.37 24.91
CA LYS A 46 16.19 -26.18 24.70
C LYS A 46 16.75 -24.95 25.37
N LEU A 47 17.71 -25.08 26.29
CA LEU A 47 18.21 -23.94 27.08
C LEU A 47 19.26 -23.14 26.30
N ALA A 48 18.90 -21.95 25.82
CA ALA A 48 19.81 -21.07 25.09
C ALA A 48 20.27 -19.87 25.93
N LYS A 49 21.57 -19.57 25.86
CA LYS A 49 22.17 -18.34 26.40
C LYS A 49 22.01 -17.21 25.38
N VAL A 50 21.20 -16.18 25.68
CA VAL A 50 21.01 -15.04 24.77
C VAL A 50 21.91 -13.87 25.14
N ILE A 51 22.62 -13.37 24.13
CA ILE A 51 23.53 -12.21 24.21
C ILE A 51 23.08 -11.17 23.19
N GLN A 52 23.09 -9.89 23.56
CA GLN A 52 22.75 -8.80 22.64
C GLN A 52 23.97 -8.42 21.78
N GLY A 53 23.90 -8.69 20.48
CA GLY A 53 24.91 -8.29 19.50
C GLY A 53 24.55 -6.96 18.84
N PHE A 54 25.46 -5.99 18.89
CA PHE A 54 25.26 -4.69 18.21
C PHE A 54 25.45 -4.83 16.69
N LYS A 55 24.56 -4.21 15.89
CA LYS A 55 24.58 -4.28 14.41
C LYS A 55 25.68 -3.42 13.74
N ASN A 56 26.57 -2.81 14.52
CA ASN A 56 27.65 -1.91 14.04
C ASN A 56 27.14 -0.73 13.16
N LYS A 57 25.88 -0.33 13.32
CA LYS A 57 25.24 0.80 12.63
C LYS A 57 24.24 1.46 13.58
N GLY A 58 24.14 2.79 13.53
CA GLY A 58 23.23 3.57 14.37
C GLY A 58 23.77 3.87 15.78
N SER A 59 22.91 4.40 16.64
CA SER A 59 23.25 4.72 18.03
C SER A 59 23.26 3.47 18.90
N LYS A 60 24.24 3.35 19.81
CA LYS A 60 24.29 2.31 20.86
C LYS A 60 23.18 2.46 21.91
N ASN A 61 22.55 3.62 22.00
CA ASN A 61 21.45 3.87 22.94
C ASN A 61 20.08 3.45 22.38
N ASP A 62 20.04 3.05 21.11
CA ASP A 62 18.83 2.58 20.46
C ASP A 62 18.78 1.04 20.49
N VAL A 63 17.81 0.52 21.23
CA VAL A 63 17.59 -0.92 21.44
C VAL A 63 17.34 -1.67 20.12
N PHE A 64 16.80 -1.01 19.09
CA PHE A 64 16.56 -1.63 17.78
C PHE A 64 17.84 -1.92 16.99
N ASN A 65 18.98 -1.34 17.39
CA ASN A 65 20.29 -1.60 16.79
C ASN A 65 20.99 -2.84 17.36
N TYR A 66 20.35 -3.58 18.26
CA TYR A 66 20.84 -4.86 18.77
C TYR A 66 20.09 -6.04 18.15
N ARG A 67 20.73 -7.21 18.13
CA ARG A 67 20.14 -8.50 17.76
C ARG A 67 20.34 -9.50 18.90
N PRO A 68 19.30 -10.21 19.33
CA PRO A 68 19.45 -11.29 20.29
C PRO A 68 20.13 -12.49 19.61
N ILE A 69 21.31 -12.86 20.08
CA ILE A 69 22.07 -14.02 19.59
C ILE A 69 21.90 -15.16 20.59
N ALA A 70 21.26 -16.25 20.16
CA ALA A 70 21.04 -17.42 21.00
C ALA A 70 22.17 -18.44 20.85
N ASN A 71 22.95 -18.62 21.91
CA ASN A 71 23.96 -19.66 22.00
C ASN A 71 23.34 -20.93 22.59
N LEU A 72 22.90 -21.83 21.70
CA LEU A 72 22.45 -23.16 22.08
C LEU A 72 23.61 -24.09 22.46
N PRO A 73 23.35 -25.10 23.32
CA PRO A 73 24.28 -26.18 23.61
C PRO A 73 24.81 -26.82 22.34
N LEU A 74 26.09 -27.16 22.34
CA LEU A 74 26.72 -27.65 21.11
C LEU A 74 26.14 -28.99 20.66
N ILE A 75 25.75 -29.85 21.60
CA ILE A 75 25.10 -31.14 21.35
C ILE A 75 23.73 -30.93 20.69
N SER A 76 22.96 -29.89 21.10
CA SER A 76 21.71 -29.49 20.43
C SER A 76 21.95 -29.24 18.94
N LYS A 77 22.99 -28.46 18.61
CA LYS A 77 23.33 -28.13 17.22
C LYS A 77 23.74 -29.35 16.40
N ILE A 78 24.30 -30.39 17.01
CA ILE A 78 24.63 -31.65 16.32
C ILE A 78 23.33 -32.38 15.94
N LEU A 79 22.38 -32.51 16.86
CA LEU A 79 21.07 -33.10 16.59
C LEU A 79 20.33 -32.32 15.49
N GLU A 80 20.26 -30.99 15.62
CA GLU A 80 19.60 -30.14 14.63
C GLU A 80 20.25 -30.27 13.24
N ARG A 81 21.58 -30.38 13.18
CA ARG A 81 22.30 -30.59 11.91
C ARG A 81 21.98 -31.94 11.29
N HIS A 82 21.91 -33.00 12.08
CA HIS A 82 21.55 -34.32 11.60
C HIS A 82 20.14 -34.30 10.98
N VAL A 83 19.15 -33.79 11.70
CA VAL A 83 17.77 -33.67 11.21
C VAL A 83 17.68 -32.73 10.00
N LYS A 84 18.42 -31.60 10.00
CA LYS A 84 18.54 -30.68 8.86
C LYS A 84 18.95 -31.42 7.58
N THR A 85 20.01 -32.22 7.65
CA THR A 85 20.52 -32.93 6.47
C THR A 85 19.47 -33.87 5.88
N HIS A 86 18.81 -34.67 6.72
CA HIS A 86 17.76 -35.56 6.26
C HIS A 86 16.55 -34.81 5.67
N LEU A 87 16.13 -33.72 6.31
CA LEU A 87 15.02 -32.90 5.83
C LEU A 87 15.32 -32.22 4.50
N MET A 88 16.49 -31.59 4.36
CA MET A 88 16.88 -30.95 3.10
C MET A 88 17.00 -31.97 1.97
N ASN A 89 17.53 -33.17 2.23
CA ASN A 89 17.58 -34.24 1.25
C ASN A 89 16.17 -34.65 0.80
N PHE A 90 15.23 -34.76 1.75
CA PHE A 90 13.82 -35.04 1.44
C PHE A 90 13.18 -33.92 0.61
N LEU A 91 13.28 -32.67 1.05
CA LEU A 91 12.70 -31.51 0.38
C LEU A 91 13.23 -31.35 -1.05
N ASN A 92 14.54 -31.55 -1.25
CA ASN A 92 15.17 -31.51 -2.58
C ASN A 92 14.76 -32.71 -3.44
N LYS A 93 14.73 -33.94 -2.89
CA LYS A 93 14.35 -35.14 -3.64
C LYS A 93 12.96 -35.03 -4.26
N TYR A 94 12.02 -34.40 -3.54
CA TYR A 94 10.63 -34.23 -3.98
C TYR A 94 10.33 -32.83 -4.54
N ASN A 95 11.35 -31.99 -4.77
CA ASN A 95 11.20 -30.63 -5.30
C ASN A 95 10.14 -29.78 -4.56
N LEU A 96 10.11 -29.89 -3.23
CA LEU A 96 9.08 -29.24 -2.40
C LEU A 96 9.40 -27.77 -2.08
N LEU A 97 10.64 -27.34 -2.32
CA LEU A 97 11.03 -25.94 -2.16
C LEU A 97 10.85 -25.19 -3.48
N TYR A 98 10.39 -23.95 -3.39
CA TYR A 98 10.25 -23.06 -4.52
C TYR A 98 11.57 -22.90 -5.26
N VAL A 99 11.50 -23.00 -6.58
CA VAL A 99 12.68 -23.14 -7.43
C VAL A 99 13.59 -21.91 -7.33
N MET A 100 13.02 -20.69 -7.27
CA MET A 100 13.77 -19.43 -7.22
C MET A 100 14.12 -18.96 -5.80
N GLN A 101 14.01 -19.85 -4.80
CA GLN A 101 14.58 -19.61 -3.48
C GLN A 101 16.06 -20.03 -3.48
N SER A 102 16.97 -19.09 -3.28
CA SER A 102 18.42 -19.32 -3.27
C SER A 102 19.02 -19.29 -1.87
N GLY A 103 18.35 -18.67 -0.89
CA GLY A 103 18.84 -18.59 0.49
C GLY A 103 18.94 -19.97 1.16
N PHE A 104 19.98 -20.17 1.96
CA PHE A 104 20.21 -21.38 2.79
C PHE A 104 20.19 -22.74 2.06
N ARG A 105 20.25 -22.77 0.73
CA ARG A 105 20.29 -23.98 -0.08
C ARG A 105 21.71 -24.32 -0.53
N THR A 106 21.96 -25.61 -0.73
CA THR A 106 23.19 -26.11 -1.33
C THR A 106 23.23 -25.75 -2.82
N ASN A 107 24.41 -25.41 -3.35
CA ASN A 107 24.62 -25.01 -4.74
C ASN A 107 23.96 -23.68 -5.15
N HIS A 108 23.46 -22.90 -4.21
CA HIS A 108 23.02 -21.52 -4.41
C HIS A 108 23.94 -20.56 -3.63
N SER A 109 24.15 -19.37 -4.18
CA SER A 109 24.87 -18.29 -3.52
C SER A 109 24.24 -16.93 -3.88
N CYS A 110 24.68 -15.86 -3.21
CA CYS A 110 24.26 -14.51 -3.61
C CYS A 110 24.64 -14.21 -5.07
N GLN A 111 25.76 -14.76 -5.54
CA GLN A 111 26.22 -14.57 -6.91
C GLN A 111 25.30 -15.28 -7.90
N THR A 112 24.91 -16.54 -7.65
CA THR A 112 23.99 -17.25 -8.56
C THR A 112 22.62 -16.58 -8.62
N ALA A 113 22.12 -16.06 -7.49
CA ALA A 113 20.87 -15.31 -7.44
C ALA A 113 20.96 -13.99 -8.23
N MET A 114 22.06 -13.24 -8.05
CA MET A 114 22.29 -11.99 -8.77
C MET A 114 22.45 -12.22 -10.28
N THR A 115 23.22 -13.24 -10.68
CA THR A 115 23.39 -13.58 -12.11
C THR A 115 22.04 -13.93 -12.75
N SER A 116 21.19 -14.70 -12.07
CA SER A 116 19.85 -15.02 -12.58
C SER A 116 18.96 -13.76 -12.71
N LEU A 117 19.03 -12.84 -11.76
CA LEU A 117 18.31 -11.56 -11.84
C LEU A 117 18.79 -10.71 -13.03
N LEU A 118 20.11 -10.56 -13.19
CA LEU A 118 20.70 -9.78 -14.28
C LEU A 118 20.37 -10.36 -15.66
N ASP A 119 20.30 -11.68 -15.78
CA ASP A 119 19.91 -12.36 -17.02
C ASP A 119 18.45 -12.07 -17.39
N LYS A 120 17.54 -12.12 -16.39
CA LYS A 120 16.13 -11.72 -16.58
C LYS A 120 15.99 -10.26 -17.01
N TRP A 121 16.77 -9.36 -16.40
CA TRP A 121 16.73 -7.93 -16.72
C TRP A 121 17.22 -7.69 -18.15
N SER A 122 18.35 -8.30 -18.51
CA SER A 122 18.90 -8.21 -19.88
C SER A 122 17.87 -8.69 -20.91
N LYS A 123 17.20 -9.82 -20.64
CA LYS A 123 16.16 -10.35 -21.52
C LYS A 123 14.95 -9.41 -21.66
N ALA A 124 14.46 -8.85 -20.55
CA ALA A 124 13.33 -7.91 -20.59
C ALA A 124 13.68 -6.64 -21.38
N ILE A 125 14.91 -6.15 -21.21
CA ILE A 125 15.49 -5.02 -21.95
C ILE A 125 15.56 -5.34 -23.45
N ASP A 126 16.12 -6.47 -23.85
CA ASP A 126 16.25 -6.89 -25.26
C ASP A 126 14.88 -6.98 -25.96
N GLU A 127 13.85 -7.41 -25.23
CA GLU A 127 12.46 -7.49 -25.72
C GLU A 127 11.72 -6.14 -25.73
N ARG A 128 12.39 -5.04 -25.35
CA ARG A 128 11.83 -3.68 -25.18
C ARG A 128 10.65 -3.64 -24.20
N ASN A 129 10.65 -4.52 -23.20
CA ASN A 129 9.68 -4.51 -22.13
C ASN A 129 10.16 -3.65 -20.96
N LEU A 130 9.22 -3.16 -20.16
CA LEU A 130 9.48 -2.55 -18.86
C LEU A 130 9.39 -3.65 -17.80
N GLU A 131 10.30 -3.64 -16.85
CA GLU A 131 10.23 -4.54 -15.69
C GLU A 131 10.08 -3.73 -14.40
N GLY A 132 8.91 -3.84 -13.77
CA GLY A 132 8.69 -3.29 -12.44
C GLY A 132 9.06 -4.30 -11.37
N LYS A 133 9.76 -3.85 -10.34
CA LYS A 133 10.18 -4.67 -9.20
C LYS A 133 9.79 -4.07 -7.86
N VAL A 134 9.51 -4.96 -6.91
CA VAL A 134 9.39 -4.66 -5.49
C VAL A 134 10.43 -5.48 -4.73
N PHE A 135 11.30 -4.80 -4.01
CA PHE A 135 12.23 -5.37 -3.03
C PHE A 135 11.53 -5.32 -1.67
N LEU A 136 10.97 -6.45 -1.25
CA LEU A 136 10.21 -6.61 -0.02
C LEU A 136 11.15 -6.95 1.14
N ASP A 137 11.03 -6.20 2.24
CA ASP A 137 11.73 -6.47 3.51
C ASP A 137 10.69 -6.85 4.57
N LEU A 138 10.83 -8.01 5.21
CA LEU A 138 9.97 -8.43 6.31
C LEU A 138 10.56 -7.96 7.65
N CYS A 139 9.72 -7.38 8.50
CA CYS A 139 10.09 -6.95 9.85
C CYS A 139 10.49 -8.16 10.70
N LYS A 140 11.74 -8.17 11.19
CA LYS A 140 12.24 -9.15 12.18
C LYS A 140 11.80 -10.59 11.87
N ALA A 141 12.00 -11.02 10.63
CA ALA A 141 11.37 -12.21 10.06
C ALA A 141 11.54 -13.49 10.91
N PHE A 142 12.73 -13.71 11.49
CA PHE A 142 12.98 -14.84 12.39
C PHE A 142 12.30 -14.71 13.76
N ASP A 143 12.10 -13.49 14.27
CA ASP A 143 11.55 -13.24 15.60
C ASP A 143 10.00 -13.31 15.60
N LEU A 144 9.35 -13.11 14.45
CA LEU A 144 7.89 -13.12 14.30
C LEU A 144 7.32 -14.46 13.79
N LEU A 145 8.17 -15.44 13.49
CA LEU A 145 7.74 -16.70 12.87
C LEU A 145 6.84 -17.52 13.80
N ASN A 146 5.58 -17.71 13.39
CA ASN A 146 4.62 -18.53 14.13
C ASN A 146 4.67 -20.01 13.68
N LEU A 147 5.27 -20.86 14.52
CA LEU A 147 5.44 -22.29 14.25
C LEU A 147 4.12 -23.07 14.16
N ASN A 148 3.00 -22.53 14.66
CA ASN A 148 1.70 -23.20 14.60
C ASN A 148 1.00 -23.05 13.24
N CYS A 149 1.29 -21.98 12.49
CA CYS A 149 0.64 -21.68 11.22
C CYS A 149 1.39 -22.29 10.01
N SER A 150 2.72 -22.34 10.11
CA SER A 150 3.68 -22.57 9.00
C SER A 150 3.66 -23.93 8.28
N PHE A 151 2.75 -24.87 8.60
CA PHE A 151 2.83 -26.25 8.06
C PHE A 151 1.50 -26.79 7.52
N LYS A 152 0.51 -25.93 7.27
CA LYS A 152 -0.82 -26.35 6.80
C LYS A 152 -0.73 -27.21 5.52
N ASN A 153 0.12 -26.82 4.57
CA ASN A 153 0.24 -27.48 3.26
C ASN A 153 1.04 -28.80 3.28
N TYR A 154 1.86 -29.05 4.30
CA TYR A 154 2.76 -30.22 4.34
C TYR A 154 2.24 -31.39 5.20
N ARG A 155 1.11 -31.21 5.91
CA ARG A 155 0.60 -32.18 6.89
C ARG A 155 0.32 -33.57 6.31
N ASN A 156 0.04 -33.67 5.01
CA ASN A 156 -0.40 -34.91 4.36
C ASN A 156 0.64 -35.55 3.43
N ILE A 157 1.87 -35.02 3.36
CA ILE A 157 2.84 -35.41 2.32
C ILE A 157 3.65 -36.67 2.70
N ASN A 158 4.08 -36.81 3.97
CA ASN A 158 4.93 -37.94 4.37
C ASN A 158 5.01 -38.15 5.88
N VAL A 159 5.13 -39.40 6.33
CA VAL A 159 5.36 -39.79 7.73
C VAL A 159 6.60 -39.11 8.32
N PHE A 160 7.68 -38.92 7.55
CA PHE A 160 8.87 -38.20 8.01
C PHE A 160 8.59 -36.73 8.31
N ILE A 161 7.78 -36.07 7.46
CA ILE A 161 7.32 -34.69 7.71
C ILE A 161 6.47 -34.64 8.98
N ILE A 162 5.61 -35.62 9.23
CA ILE A 162 4.80 -35.68 10.46
C ILE A 162 5.69 -35.73 11.71
N HIS A 163 6.72 -36.58 11.71
CA HIS A 163 7.67 -36.65 12.83
C HIS A 163 8.49 -35.36 12.99
N PHE A 164 8.89 -34.73 11.88
CA PHE A 164 9.58 -33.44 11.88
C PHE A 164 8.69 -32.32 12.42
N ILE A 165 7.44 -32.22 11.96
CA ILE A 165 6.43 -31.29 12.48
C ILE A 165 6.21 -31.56 13.98
N GLY A 166 6.14 -32.82 14.40
CA GLY A 166 6.06 -33.20 15.82
C GLY A 166 7.25 -32.68 16.63
N LEU A 167 8.47 -32.89 16.13
CA LEU A 167 9.70 -32.35 16.73
C LEU A 167 9.67 -30.82 16.80
N LEU A 168 9.23 -30.13 15.74
CA LEU A 168 9.13 -28.67 15.70
C LEU A 168 8.07 -28.10 16.65
N ARG A 169 6.91 -28.75 16.78
CA ARG A 169 5.86 -28.32 17.73
C ARG A 169 6.34 -28.39 19.18
N ILE A 170 7.27 -29.29 19.47
CA ILE A 170 7.87 -29.50 20.80
C ILE A 170 9.28 -28.89 20.87
N TRP A 171 9.73 -28.21 19.80
CA TRP A 171 10.97 -27.45 19.74
C TRP A 171 10.97 -26.06 20.41
N PRO A 172 9.90 -25.49 21.04
CA PRO A 172 10.02 -24.21 21.73
C PRO A 172 11.25 -24.19 22.63
N ILE A 173 12.10 -23.19 22.41
CA ILE A 173 13.39 -23.06 23.07
C ILE A 173 13.18 -22.23 24.33
N ASP A 174 13.66 -22.75 25.45
CA ASP A 174 13.68 -22.04 26.72
C ASP A 174 14.92 -21.13 26.72
N ILE A 175 14.70 -19.84 26.93
CA ILE A 175 15.74 -18.82 26.79
C ILE A 175 16.08 -18.27 28.17
N ILE A 176 17.39 -18.14 28.42
CA ILE A 176 17.93 -17.33 29.50
C ILE A 176 18.71 -16.18 28.87
N GLN A 177 18.36 -14.95 29.23
CA GLN A 177 19.09 -13.76 28.84
C GLN A 177 20.21 -13.49 29.85
N VAL A 178 21.35 -13.01 29.36
CA VAL A 178 22.51 -12.69 30.20
C VAL A 178 22.78 -11.21 30.14
N GLU A 179 22.83 -10.58 31.32
CA GLU A 179 23.16 -9.17 31.45
C GLU A 179 24.66 -8.96 31.21
N SER A 180 25.01 -8.05 30.29
CA SER A 180 26.39 -7.89 29.82
C SER A 180 27.34 -7.24 30.82
N ILE A 181 26.82 -6.55 31.85
CA ILE A 181 27.61 -5.73 32.78
C ILE A 181 27.87 -6.47 34.09
N SER A 182 26.90 -7.24 34.57
CA SER A 182 26.91 -7.93 35.87
C SER A 182 27.07 -9.45 35.75
N ASN A 183 27.00 -9.99 34.53
CA ASN A 183 27.00 -11.44 34.23
C ASN A 183 25.91 -12.21 34.99
N THR A 184 24.84 -11.52 35.38
CA THR A 184 23.66 -12.10 36.03
C THR A 184 22.76 -12.74 34.97
N PHE A 185 22.05 -13.78 35.38
CA PHE A 185 21.10 -14.48 34.54
C PHE A 185 19.68 -13.96 34.82
N SER A 186 18.92 -13.71 33.76
CA SER A 186 17.48 -13.48 33.88
C SER A 186 16.77 -14.77 34.32
N ASN A 187 15.50 -14.65 34.70
CA ASN A 187 14.61 -15.80 34.77
C ASN A 187 14.50 -16.49 33.40
N VAL A 188 14.30 -17.81 33.43
CA VAL A 188 14.04 -18.61 32.23
C VAL A 188 12.71 -18.17 31.62
N THR A 189 12.71 -17.90 30.32
CA THR A 189 11.49 -17.55 29.56
C THR A 189 11.38 -18.42 28.31
N THR A 190 10.21 -19.02 28.09
CA THR A 190 9.99 -19.86 26.90
C THR A 190 9.64 -18.99 25.70
N LEU A 191 10.37 -19.18 24.59
CA LEU A 191 10.08 -18.49 23.34
C LEU A 191 8.85 -19.14 22.66
N LYS A 192 7.72 -18.43 22.66
CA LYS A 192 6.45 -18.90 22.06
C LYS A 192 6.33 -18.56 20.57
N ILE A 193 6.96 -17.47 20.12
CA ILE A 193 6.93 -16.97 18.75
C ILE A 193 8.38 -16.66 18.34
N GLY A 194 8.70 -16.99 17.10
CA GLY A 194 10.03 -16.81 16.52
C GLY A 194 10.93 -18.03 16.69
N VAL A 195 12.07 -17.98 16.02
CA VAL A 195 13.09 -19.02 16.05
C VAL A 195 14.43 -18.41 16.48
N PRO A 196 15.22 -19.09 17.33
CA PRO A 196 16.43 -18.47 17.88
C PRO A 196 17.51 -18.25 16.82
N GLN A 197 18.07 -17.05 16.81
CA GLN A 197 19.17 -16.69 15.91
C GLN A 197 20.41 -17.52 16.27
N ARG A 198 21.00 -18.18 15.26
CA ARG A 198 22.05 -19.23 15.36
C ARG A 198 21.59 -20.66 15.70
N SER A 199 20.29 -20.92 15.74
CA SER A 199 19.81 -22.29 15.57
C SER A 199 20.15 -22.81 14.17
N VAL A 200 20.36 -24.12 14.05
CA VAL A 200 20.56 -24.79 12.77
C VAL A 200 19.20 -25.03 12.08
N PHE A 201 18.13 -25.18 12.85
CA PHE A 201 16.76 -25.31 12.35
C PHE A 201 16.13 -24.02 11.85
N GLY A 202 16.36 -22.88 12.54
CA GLY A 202 15.69 -21.62 12.24
C GLY A 202 15.66 -21.26 10.75
N PRO A 203 16.79 -21.31 10.02
CA PRO A 203 16.83 -21.05 8.59
C PRO A 203 15.94 -21.98 7.75
N ILE A 204 15.85 -23.26 8.07
CA ILE A 204 15.06 -24.24 7.28
C ILE A 204 13.58 -24.06 7.55
N VAL A 205 13.21 -23.84 8.82
CA VAL A 205 11.84 -23.55 9.21
C VAL A 205 11.37 -22.30 8.49
N PHE A 206 12.22 -21.26 8.43
CA PHE A 206 11.94 -20.06 7.67
C PHE A 206 11.78 -20.32 6.17
N LEU A 207 12.63 -21.17 5.56
CA LEU A 207 12.46 -21.56 4.16
C LEU A 207 11.10 -22.24 3.89
N ILE A 208 10.70 -23.17 4.75
CA ILE A 208 9.41 -23.88 4.59
C ILE A 208 8.25 -22.91 4.77
N PHE A 209 8.33 -22.02 5.76
CA PHE A 209 7.35 -20.96 6.00
C PHE A 209 7.17 -20.05 4.79
N LEU A 210 8.28 -19.51 4.27
CA LEU A 210 8.24 -18.61 3.12
C LEU A 210 7.76 -19.31 1.84
N ASN A 211 7.84 -20.65 1.78
CA ASN A 211 7.34 -21.40 0.64
C ASN A 211 5.82 -21.27 0.47
N ASP A 212 5.07 -21.11 1.58
CA ASP A 212 3.62 -20.96 1.55
C ASP A 212 3.18 -19.62 0.93
N LEU A 213 3.93 -18.53 1.18
CA LEU A 213 3.71 -17.21 0.57
C LEU A 213 3.70 -17.28 -0.98
N LEU A 214 4.50 -18.18 -1.55
CA LEU A 214 4.72 -18.30 -2.99
C LEU A 214 3.65 -19.16 -3.66
N LEU A 215 3.14 -20.18 -2.95
CA LEU A 215 1.99 -20.97 -3.39
C LEU A 215 0.72 -20.11 -3.48
N TYR A 216 0.62 -19.06 -2.65
CA TYR A 216 -0.45 -18.06 -2.70
C TYR A 216 -0.40 -17.17 -3.96
N ASN A 217 0.75 -17.11 -4.63
CA ASN A 217 1.04 -16.16 -5.72
C ASN A 217 1.67 -16.85 -6.95
N SER A 218 1.08 -17.95 -7.42
CA SER A 218 1.65 -18.85 -8.43
C SER A 218 1.95 -18.22 -9.81
N ASN A 219 1.43 -17.03 -10.10
CA ASN A 219 1.54 -16.39 -11.42
C ASN A 219 2.64 -15.32 -11.51
N LEU A 220 3.54 -15.25 -10.53
CA LEU A 220 4.53 -14.17 -10.43
C LEU A 220 5.96 -14.64 -10.52
N ASN A 221 6.80 -13.77 -11.10
CA ASN A 221 8.25 -13.91 -11.05
C ASN A 221 8.75 -13.36 -9.71
N THR A 222 8.97 -14.27 -8.76
CA THR A 222 9.54 -13.94 -7.45
C THR A 222 10.93 -14.58 -7.34
N ASP A 223 11.92 -13.81 -6.89
CA ASP A 223 13.26 -14.31 -6.57
C ASP A 223 13.54 -14.05 -5.10
N LEU A 224 14.02 -15.06 -4.38
CA LEU A 224 14.16 -15.02 -2.93
C LEU A 224 15.58 -15.36 -2.50
N PHE A 225 16.05 -14.65 -1.49
CA PHE A 225 17.26 -14.97 -0.78
C PHE A 225 17.02 -14.83 0.72
N ALA A 226 16.63 -15.93 1.37
CA ALA A 226 16.20 -15.89 2.76
C ALA A 226 15.04 -14.90 2.94
N ASP A 227 15.17 -13.91 3.82
CA ASP A 227 14.17 -12.88 4.09
C ASP A 227 14.06 -11.82 2.99
N ASP A 228 15.14 -11.59 2.23
CA ASP A 228 15.13 -10.68 1.10
C ASP A 228 14.31 -11.28 -0.05
N SER A 229 13.23 -10.60 -0.40
CA SER A 229 12.27 -11.09 -1.38
C SER A 229 12.11 -10.06 -2.50
N THR A 230 12.20 -10.50 -3.76
CA THR A 230 11.98 -9.61 -4.90
C THR A 230 10.85 -10.11 -5.76
N ILE A 231 9.92 -9.22 -6.09
CA ILE A 231 8.75 -9.49 -6.91
C ILE A 231 8.92 -8.72 -8.19
N SER A 232 8.60 -9.33 -9.33
CA SER A 232 8.72 -8.68 -10.63
C SER A 232 7.52 -8.91 -11.52
N VAL A 233 7.17 -7.85 -12.26
CA VAL A 233 6.16 -7.86 -13.30
C VAL A 233 6.76 -7.22 -14.55
N ILE A 234 6.67 -7.93 -15.66
CA ILE A 234 7.13 -7.46 -16.97
C ILE A 234 5.90 -7.02 -17.77
N GLY A 235 5.99 -5.87 -18.43
CA GLY A 235 4.92 -5.35 -19.27
C GLY A 235 5.37 -4.19 -20.15
N LYS A 236 4.51 -3.76 -21.08
CA LYS A 236 4.80 -2.63 -21.97
C LYS A 236 4.34 -1.28 -21.42
N ASP A 237 3.43 -1.29 -20.45
CA ASP A 237 2.82 -0.10 -19.85
C ASP A 237 3.11 -0.02 -18.34
N LYS A 238 3.57 1.16 -17.90
CA LYS A 238 3.83 1.46 -16.49
C LYS A 238 2.56 1.32 -15.63
N ARG A 239 1.38 1.66 -16.16
CA ARG A 239 0.13 1.58 -15.39
C ARG A 239 -0.27 0.13 -15.15
N TYR A 240 -0.18 -0.72 -16.17
CA TYR A 240 -0.36 -2.17 -16.03
C TYR A 240 0.59 -2.76 -14.97
N ILE A 241 1.89 -2.44 -15.07
CA ILE A 241 2.90 -2.94 -14.12
C ILE A 241 2.58 -2.49 -12.69
N SER A 242 2.24 -1.21 -12.50
CA SER A 242 1.86 -0.67 -11.19
C SER A 242 0.62 -1.36 -10.63
N HIS A 243 -0.43 -1.54 -11.44
CA HIS A 243 -1.66 -2.21 -11.00
C HIS A 243 -1.40 -3.67 -10.62
N ALA A 244 -0.65 -4.40 -11.45
CA ALA A 244 -0.26 -5.78 -11.18
C ALA A 244 0.58 -5.90 -9.89
N LEU A 245 1.62 -5.08 -9.72
CA LEU A 245 2.44 -5.10 -8.51
C LEU A 245 1.64 -4.76 -7.24
N ASN A 246 0.70 -3.81 -7.32
CA ASN A 246 -0.16 -3.48 -6.17
C ASN A 246 -1.10 -4.63 -5.80
N ALA A 247 -1.72 -5.29 -6.79
CA ALA A 247 -2.55 -6.47 -6.53
C ALA A 247 -1.77 -7.61 -5.85
N VAL A 248 -0.50 -7.78 -6.20
CA VAL A 248 0.39 -8.73 -5.52
C VAL A 248 0.66 -8.29 -4.08
N LEU A 249 1.00 -7.03 -3.86
CA LEU A 249 1.27 -6.53 -2.53
C LEU A 249 0.04 -6.66 -1.62
N ASP A 250 -1.17 -6.49 -2.15
CA ASP A 250 -2.41 -6.74 -1.41
C ASP A 250 -2.52 -8.20 -0.96
N ASN A 251 -2.22 -9.16 -1.84
CA ASN A 251 -2.19 -10.59 -1.48
C ASN A 251 -1.13 -10.89 -0.41
N ILE A 252 0.05 -10.26 -0.51
CA ILE A 252 1.13 -10.43 0.47
C ILE A 252 0.74 -9.82 1.81
N CYS A 253 0.10 -8.67 1.82
CA CYS A 253 -0.45 -8.05 3.04
C CYS A 253 -1.49 -8.96 3.69
N HIS A 254 -2.40 -9.53 2.90
CA HIS A 254 -3.39 -10.48 3.40
C HIS A 254 -2.73 -11.72 4.01
N TRP A 255 -1.76 -12.33 3.32
CA TRP A 255 -0.97 -13.44 3.86
C TRP A 255 -0.24 -13.05 5.16
N CYS A 256 0.35 -11.85 5.21
CA CYS A 256 1.01 -11.33 6.40
C CYS A 256 0.02 -11.20 7.58
N ASP A 257 -1.21 -10.75 7.34
CA ASP A 257 -2.25 -10.63 8.37
C ASP A 257 -2.70 -11.99 8.93
N GLU A 258 -2.78 -13.01 8.06
CA GLU A 258 -3.14 -14.38 8.44
C GLU A 258 -2.01 -15.04 9.27
N ASP A 259 -0.77 -14.93 8.79
CA ASP A 259 0.39 -15.59 9.41
C ASP A 259 1.13 -14.74 10.44
N LYS A 260 0.59 -13.55 10.77
CA LYS A 260 1.11 -12.60 11.78
C LYS A 260 2.52 -12.10 11.49
N MET A 261 2.82 -11.94 10.20
CA MET A 261 4.04 -11.30 9.73
C MET A 261 3.80 -9.81 9.48
N LEU A 262 4.90 -9.05 9.44
CA LEU A 262 4.84 -7.61 9.21
C LEU A 262 5.81 -7.23 8.09
N VAL A 263 5.35 -6.42 7.15
CA VAL A 263 6.21 -5.84 6.11
C VAL A 263 6.89 -4.59 6.66
N ASN A 264 8.18 -4.45 6.40
CA ASN A 264 8.93 -3.25 6.70
C ASN A 264 8.79 -2.25 5.56
N VAL A 265 7.77 -1.41 5.65
CA VAL A 265 7.44 -0.40 4.63
C VAL A 265 8.62 0.54 4.36
N SER A 266 9.39 0.90 5.40
CA SER A 266 10.51 1.85 5.25
C SER A 266 11.67 1.31 4.41
N LYS A 267 11.90 -0.01 4.48
CA LYS A 267 12.98 -0.70 3.75
C LYS A 267 12.51 -1.36 2.48
N THR A 268 11.22 -1.60 2.33
CA THR A 268 10.64 -2.07 1.09
C THR A 268 10.79 -0.97 0.03
N LYS A 269 11.29 -1.33 -1.15
CA LYS A 269 11.58 -0.39 -2.25
C LYS A 269 11.04 -0.90 -3.56
N THR A 270 10.74 0.03 -4.46
CA THR A 270 10.30 -0.27 -5.81
C THR A 270 11.26 0.27 -6.85
N MET A 271 11.37 -0.40 -7.98
CA MET A 271 12.24 -0.02 -9.09
C MET A 271 11.57 -0.34 -10.42
N CYS A 272 11.80 0.47 -11.45
CA CYS A 272 11.39 0.18 -12.81
C CYS A 272 12.63 0.16 -13.71
N ILE A 273 12.79 -0.90 -14.49
CA ILE A 273 13.94 -1.13 -15.39
C ILE A 273 13.45 -1.04 -16.84
N ALA A 274 14.16 -0.26 -17.67
CA ALA A 274 13.77 0.04 -19.05
C ALA A 274 14.98 0.50 -19.91
N ILE A 275 14.89 0.37 -21.24
CA ILE A 275 15.80 1.03 -22.21
C ILE A 275 15.46 2.51 -22.32
N THR A 276 16.46 3.39 -22.23
CA THR A 276 16.30 4.84 -22.40
C THR A 276 16.68 5.29 -23.81
N ASP A 277 15.72 5.26 -24.74
CA ASP A 277 15.76 6.05 -25.97
C ASP A 277 14.50 6.94 -26.01
N ASN A 278 14.66 8.25 -25.91
CA ASN A 278 13.62 9.30 -26.00
C ASN A 278 12.62 9.48 -24.83
N PHE A 279 13.10 10.00 -23.70
CA PHE A 279 12.27 10.84 -22.82
C PHE A 279 12.94 12.20 -22.64
N TYR A 280 12.40 13.24 -23.28
CA TYR A 280 12.67 14.63 -22.90
C TYR A 280 12.08 14.86 -21.51
N TYR A 281 12.93 14.99 -20.51
CA TYR A 281 12.58 15.56 -19.21
C TYR A 281 13.17 16.96 -19.12
N GLN A 282 12.32 17.96 -18.94
CA GLN A 282 12.71 19.24 -18.35
C GLN A 282 12.88 19.00 -16.84
N ASP A 283 14.08 18.62 -16.43
CA ASP A 283 14.77 19.24 -15.29
C ASP A 283 16.15 18.60 -15.14
N GLU A 284 17.15 19.46 -15.02
CA GLU A 284 18.56 19.12 -15.00
C GLU A 284 18.91 18.34 -13.71
N THR A 285 19.14 17.03 -13.82
CA THR A 285 20.22 16.29 -13.14
C THR A 285 20.19 14.81 -13.56
N ARG A 286 21.30 14.32 -14.13
CA ARG A 286 21.49 12.92 -14.52
C ARG A 286 21.56 12.01 -13.27
N THR A 287 20.54 11.19 -13.04
CA THR A 287 20.61 9.95 -12.24
C THR A 287 19.45 9.02 -12.65
N ALA A 288 19.65 7.70 -12.52
CA ALA A 288 18.56 6.73 -12.63
C ALA A 288 17.40 7.16 -11.70
N ALA A 289 16.22 7.41 -12.27
CA ALA A 289 15.06 7.83 -11.50
C ALA A 289 14.52 6.63 -10.70
N VAL A 290 14.90 6.58 -9.42
CA VAL A 290 14.21 5.80 -8.40
C VAL A 290 12.89 6.50 -8.12
N ASP A 291 11.78 5.97 -8.63
CA ASP A 291 10.48 6.35 -8.09
C ASP A 291 10.33 5.69 -6.71
N SER A 292 10.66 6.46 -5.68
CA SER A 292 10.63 6.05 -4.28
C SER A 292 9.23 6.13 -3.64
N LYS A 293 8.15 6.18 -4.44
CA LYS A 293 6.78 6.41 -3.94
C LYS A 293 5.78 5.28 -4.23
N LEU A 294 6.17 4.04 -3.98
CA LEU A 294 5.22 2.94 -3.70
C LEU A 294 5.45 2.43 -2.27
N ALA A 295 5.21 3.33 -1.31
CA ALA A 295 5.05 3.00 0.09
C ALA A 295 3.69 3.56 0.52
N ILE A 296 2.91 2.74 1.25
CA ILE A 296 1.81 3.21 2.09
C ILE A 296 2.44 4.20 3.08
N ASN A 297 2.41 5.47 2.72
CA ASN A 297 3.00 6.53 3.49
C ASN A 297 1.97 6.90 4.57
N ASP A 298 2.10 6.31 5.76
CA ASP A 298 1.29 6.74 6.89
C ASP A 298 1.55 8.20 7.28
N ASN A 299 2.62 8.81 6.77
CA ASN A 299 2.92 10.21 6.98
C ASN A 299 2.55 11.08 5.76
N CYS A 300 1.73 12.08 6.02
CA CYS A 300 1.45 13.15 5.07
C CYS A 300 2.60 14.15 5.05
N GLY A 301 2.90 14.73 3.89
CA GLY A 301 3.85 15.83 3.79
C GLY A 301 3.27 17.09 4.44
N ILE A 302 3.85 17.55 5.54
CA ILE A 302 3.42 18.79 6.21
C ILE A 302 4.35 19.93 5.81
N THR A 303 3.78 20.97 5.20
CA THR A 303 4.52 22.17 4.80
C THR A 303 3.96 23.39 5.51
N PHE A 304 4.84 24.19 6.11
CA PHE A 304 4.51 25.48 6.70
C PHE A 304 4.92 26.59 5.73
N ARG A 305 3.98 27.41 5.26
CA ARG A 305 4.24 28.60 4.44
C ARG A 305 3.56 29.78 5.11
N GLN A 306 4.24 30.92 5.30
CA GLN A 306 3.71 32.18 5.85
C GLN A 306 2.17 32.24 6.04
N GLY A 307 1.66 31.77 7.19
CA GLY A 307 0.22 31.79 7.53
C GLY A 307 -0.67 30.64 7.02
N SER A 308 -0.11 29.63 6.34
CA SER A 308 -0.76 28.43 5.80
C SER A 308 -0.01 27.17 6.25
N VAL A 309 -0.78 26.14 6.57
CA VAL A 309 -0.31 24.81 6.94
C VAL A 309 -0.93 23.81 5.98
N ILE A 310 -0.09 23.25 5.11
CA ILE A 310 -0.50 22.32 4.06
C ILE A 310 -0.21 20.90 4.55
N CYS A 311 -1.23 20.04 4.57
CA CYS A 311 -1.08 18.60 4.81
C CYS A 311 -1.36 17.84 3.50
N ASP A 312 -0.29 17.30 2.88
CA ASP A 312 -0.34 16.57 1.63
C ASP A 312 -0.35 15.05 1.86
N CYS A 313 -1.50 14.44 1.62
CA CYS A 313 -1.80 13.04 1.86
C CYS A 313 -2.26 12.33 0.57
N GLN A 314 -1.93 12.87 -0.60
CA GLN A 314 -2.44 12.39 -1.88
C GLN A 314 -1.84 11.03 -2.27
N SER A 315 -2.62 10.20 -2.97
CA SER A 315 -2.18 8.92 -3.55
C SER A 315 -1.60 7.93 -2.52
N GLN A 316 -2.20 7.88 -1.32
CA GLN A 316 -1.75 7.04 -0.21
C GLN A 316 -2.70 5.87 0.09
N TYR A 317 -3.69 5.60 -0.77
CA TYR A 317 -4.72 4.57 -0.61
C TYR A 317 -5.45 4.59 0.74
N ARG A 318 -5.58 5.78 1.35
CA ARG A 318 -6.17 5.92 2.68
C ARG A 318 -7.65 5.57 2.70
N LYS A 319 -8.07 4.86 3.76
CA LYS A 319 -9.49 4.57 4.08
C LYS A 319 -10.10 5.54 5.09
N LEU A 320 -9.28 6.36 5.75
CA LEU A 320 -9.69 7.30 6.80
C LEU A 320 -8.99 8.64 6.63
N ILE A 321 -9.61 9.70 7.19
CA ILE A 321 -9.00 11.02 7.30
C ILE A 321 -7.76 10.92 8.23
N PRO A 322 -6.61 11.50 7.86
CA PRO A 322 -5.35 11.37 8.60
C PRO A 322 -5.40 12.01 9.99
N GLU A 323 -5.10 11.25 11.06
CA GLU A 323 -5.13 11.78 12.44
C GLU A 323 -3.93 12.68 12.78
N HIS A 324 -2.77 12.46 12.18
CA HIS A 324 -1.51 13.16 12.47
C HIS A 324 -1.40 14.57 11.88
N CYS A 325 -2.26 14.97 10.93
CA CYS A 325 -2.24 16.34 10.41
C CYS A 325 -2.59 17.36 11.52
N PRO A 326 -1.89 18.50 11.60
CA PRO A 326 -2.13 19.54 12.60
C PRO A 326 -3.56 20.08 12.60
N LYS A 327 -4.08 20.47 13.76
CA LYS A 327 -5.42 21.10 13.88
C LYS A 327 -5.52 22.45 13.15
N ASN A 328 -4.39 23.14 12.98
CA ASN A 328 -4.31 24.41 12.27
C ASN A 328 -4.07 24.27 10.75
N THR A 329 -4.20 23.05 10.19
CA THR A 329 -4.14 22.83 8.72
C THR A 329 -5.13 23.74 7.99
N THR A 330 -4.63 24.48 7.01
CA THR A 330 -5.41 25.35 6.12
C THR A 330 -5.70 24.67 4.78
N ASP A 331 -4.85 23.73 4.36
CA ASP A 331 -4.94 23.05 3.08
C ASP A 331 -4.77 21.54 3.31
N LEU A 332 -5.81 20.75 3.06
CA LEU A 332 -5.79 19.30 3.24
C LEU A 332 -5.96 18.64 1.87
N LEU A 333 -4.88 18.02 1.38
CA LEU A 333 -4.83 17.39 0.07
C LEU A 333 -4.95 15.87 0.23
N LEU A 334 -6.09 15.32 -0.14
CA LEU A 334 -6.42 13.90 0.01
C LEU A 334 -6.73 13.22 -1.32
N ALA A 335 -6.45 13.87 -2.45
CA ALA A 335 -6.73 13.32 -3.77
C ALA A 335 -6.18 11.89 -3.99
N ASN A 336 -6.87 11.09 -4.80
CA ASN A 336 -6.49 9.72 -5.18
C ASN A 336 -6.35 8.76 -3.97
N ASN A 337 -7.28 8.82 -3.03
CA ASN A 337 -7.38 7.88 -1.89
C ASN A 337 -8.63 6.98 -1.99
N ASN A 338 -8.90 6.16 -0.97
CA ASN A 338 -10.02 5.20 -0.96
C ASN A 338 -10.88 5.34 0.32
N LEU A 339 -11.42 6.55 0.55
CA LEU A 339 -12.10 6.92 1.79
C LEU A 339 -13.49 6.26 1.95
N GLY A 340 -14.15 5.89 0.86
CA GLY A 340 -15.44 5.20 0.89
C GLY A 340 -16.61 6.10 1.34
N ILE A 341 -16.78 6.34 2.63
CA ILE A 341 -17.87 7.17 3.19
C ILE A 341 -17.26 8.27 4.04
N LEU A 342 -17.63 9.52 3.75
CA LEU A 342 -17.23 10.65 4.60
C LEU A 342 -18.19 10.76 5.79
N ARG A 343 -17.74 10.23 6.94
CA ARG A 343 -18.57 10.09 8.14
C ARG A 343 -18.83 11.40 8.90
N VAL A 344 -19.83 11.39 9.76
CA VAL A 344 -20.15 12.49 10.70
C VAL A 344 -18.88 12.93 11.45
N HIS A 345 -18.63 14.24 11.50
CA HIS A 345 -17.48 14.87 12.18
C HIS A 345 -16.08 14.42 11.70
N ALA A 346 -15.96 13.74 10.55
CA ALA A 346 -14.67 13.23 10.06
C ALA A 346 -13.61 14.34 9.88
N LEU A 347 -14.03 15.58 9.66
CA LEU A 347 -13.16 16.75 9.45
C LEU A 347 -13.24 17.78 10.58
N ALA A 348 -13.98 17.51 11.66
CA ALA A 348 -14.31 18.51 12.68
C ALA A 348 -13.09 19.13 13.38
N LYS A 349 -11.94 18.45 13.37
CA LYS A 349 -10.68 18.96 13.96
C LYS A 349 -10.04 20.09 13.16
N TYR A 350 -10.35 20.24 11.87
CA TYR A 350 -9.68 21.17 10.96
C TYR A 350 -10.42 22.52 10.88
N THR A 351 -10.59 23.19 12.00
CA THR A 351 -11.40 24.43 12.09
C THR A 351 -10.80 25.65 11.36
N LYS A 352 -9.56 25.53 10.87
CA LYS A 352 -8.87 26.56 10.07
C LYS A 352 -8.81 26.22 8.57
N LEU A 353 -9.46 25.13 8.15
CA LEU A 353 -9.39 24.64 6.77
C LEU A 353 -10.00 25.64 5.79
N ARG A 354 -9.25 25.93 4.72
CA ARG A 354 -9.64 26.83 3.62
C ARG A 354 -9.77 26.06 2.31
N HIS A 355 -8.92 25.06 2.10
CA HIS A 355 -8.89 24.25 0.88
C HIS A 355 -8.92 22.76 1.24
N LEU A 356 -9.89 22.04 0.69
CA LEU A 356 -10.05 20.60 0.87
C LEU A 356 -10.13 19.92 -0.50
N ASP A 357 -9.15 19.06 -0.78
CA ASP A 357 -9.10 18.28 -2.00
C ASP A 357 -9.37 16.79 -1.73
N LEU A 358 -10.54 16.33 -2.18
CA LEU A 358 -11.02 14.95 -2.10
C LEU A 358 -11.23 14.38 -3.51
N TYR A 359 -10.49 14.86 -4.50
CA TYR A 359 -10.52 14.34 -5.87
C TYR A 359 -10.30 12.83 -5.89
N ASN A 360 -11.12 12.07 -6.61
CA ASN A 360 -10.92 10.64 -6.84
C ASN A 360 -10.63 9.85 -5.55
N CYS A 361 -11.47 10.03 -4.53
CA CYS A 361 -11.32 9.41 -3.21
C CYS A 361 -12.21 8.18 -3.00
N SER A 362 -12.85 7.67 -4.06
CA SER A 362 -13.86 6.60 -4.00
C SER A 362 -15.00 6.89 -3.00
N ILE A 363 -15.37 8.17 -2.83
CA ILE A 363 -16.45 8.57 -1.93
C ILE A 363 -17.80 8.22 -2.56
N THR A 364 -18.58 7.41 -1.86
CA THR A 364 -19.91 6.93 -2.29
C THR A 364 -21.06 7.67 -1.61
N ALA A 365 -20.84 8.15 -0.38
CA ALA A 365 -21.79 8.92 0.41
C ALA A 365 -21.09 9.92 1.35
N ILE A 366 -21.79 11.02 1.65
CA ILE A 366 -21.39 12.02 2.65
C ILE A 366 -22.49 12.07 3.71
N GLU A 367 -22.13 11.78 4.96
CA GLU A 367 -23.06 11.82 6.08
C GLU A 367 -23.36 13.25 6.52
N LYS A 368 -24.49 13.44 7.23
CA LYS A 368 -24.85 14.73 7.83
C LYS A 368 -23.72 15.21 8.75
N SER A 369 -23.43 16.51 8.74
CA SER A 369 -22.38 17.10 9.58
C SER A 369 -20.95 16.59 9.32
N ALA A 370 -20.68 15.94 8.18
CA ALA A 370 -19.33 15.57 7.77
C ALA A 370 -18.38 16.81 7.64
N PHE A 371 -18.93 17.95 7.21
CA PHE A 371 -18.23 19.23 7.07
C PHE A 371 -18.46 20.20 8.23
N GLU A 372 -18.94 19.71 9.38
CA GLU A 372 -19.21 20.56 10.53
C GLU A 372 -17.95 21.30 11.00
N ASN A 373 -18.14 22.53 11.48
CA ASN A 373 -17.09 23.45 11.92
C ASN A 373 -16.10 23.94 10.85
N LEU A 374 -16.28 23.58 9.57
CA LEU A 374 -15.46 24.06 8.45
C LEU A 374 -15.89 25.45 7.93
N VAL A 375 -16.20 26.38 8.85
CA VAL A 375 -16.75 27.72 8.52
C VAL A 375 -15.79 28.61 7.74
N THR A 376 -14.50 28.27 7.70
CA THR A 376 -13.46 28.97 6.93
C THR A 376 -13.23 28.42 5.53
N LEU A 377 -13.92 27.34 5.14
CA LEU A 377 -13.68 26.64 3.88
C LEU A 377 -14.06 27.53 2.68
N ILE A 378 -13.14 27.62 1.72
CA ILE A 378 -13.24 28.45 0.51
C ILE A 378 -13.33 27.57 -0.74
N SER A 379 -12.63 26.43 -0.74
CA SER A 379 -12.55 25.53 -1.88
C SER A 379 -12.77 24.08 -1.46
N LEU A 380 -13.68 23.40 -2.16
CA LEU A 380 -13.99 21.99 -1.96
C LEU A 380 -13.97 21.28 -3.32
N ASN A 381 -13.08 20.29 -3.43
CA ASN A 381 -13.01 19.43 -4.60
C ASN A 381 -13.45 18.01 -4.25
N LEU A 382 -14.60 17.59 -4.76
CA LEU A 382 -15.21 16.25 -4.65
C LEU A 382 -15.30 15.57 -6.02
N PHE A 383 -14.59 16.08 -7.03
CA PHE A 383 -14.67 15.57 -8.39
C PHE A 383 -14.11 14.15 -8.51
N SER A 384 -14.57 13.40 -9.50
CA SER A 384 -14.22 12.00 -9.76
C SER A 384 -14.56 11.04 -8.60
N ASN A 385 -15.63 11.31 -7.85
CA ASN A 385 -16.16 10.37 -6.85
C ASN A 385 -17.48 9.73 -7.31
N PRO A 386 -17.69 8.41 -7.07
CA PRO A 386 -18.90 7.68 -7.48
C PRO A 386 -20.08 7.93 -6.51
N MET A 387 -20.32 9.20 -6.15
CA MET A 387 -21.35 9.54 -5.16
C MET A 387 -22.76 9.24 -5.68
N GLN A 388 -23.48 8.40 -4.93
CA GLN A 388 -24.84 8.00 -5.30
C GLN A 388 -25.88 8.95 -4.71
N MET A 389 -25.70 9.38 -3.47
CA MET A 389 -26.63 10.24 -2.73
C MET A 389 -25.90 11.13 -1.72
N PHE A 390 -26.37 12.36 -1.53
CA PHE A 390 -26.06 13.21 -0.38
C PHE A 390 -27.34 13.89 0.11
N LYS A 391 -27.45 14.13 1.43
CA LYS A 391 -28.61 14.82 2.00
C LYS A 391 -28.56 16.31 1.70
N SER A 392 -29.73 16.99 1.67
CA SER A 392 -29.83 18.42 1.36
C SER A 392 -29.07 19.33 2.34
N ASP A 393 -28.82 18.88 3.56
CA ASP A 393 -28.18 19.66 4.62
C ASP A 393 -26.66 19.45 4.74
N VAL A 394 -26.03 18.69 3.84
CA VAL A 394 -24.60 18.36 3.91
C VAL A 394 -23.70 19.61 3.83
N PHE A 395 -24.14 20.67 3.14
CA PHE A 395 -23.35 21.89 2.94
C PHE A 395 -23.68 23.05 3.90
N ALA A 396 -24.57 22.83 4.88
CA ALA A 396 -25.07 23.89 5.76
C ALA A 396 -23.98 24.63 6.56
N SER A 397 -22.85 23.97 6.88
CA SER A 397 -21.76 24.54 7.68
C SER A 397 -20.68 25.27 6.85
N ILE A 398 -20.74 25.24 5.52
CA ILE A 398 -19.69 25.76 4.63
C ILE A 398 -20.13 26.95 3.75
N GLY A 399 -20.98 27.84 4.27
CA GLY A 399 -21.52 28.99 3.53
C GLY A 399 -20.50 30.04 3.02
N ARG A 400 -19.21 29.93 3.38
CA ARG A 400 -18.11 30.77 2.82
C ARG A 400 -17.50 30.22 1.53
N LEU A 401 -17.93 29.04 1.10
CA LEU A 401 -17.39 28.35 -0.07
C LEU A 401 -17.53 29.23 -1.33
N ARG A 402 -16.45 29.34 -2.10
CA ARG A 402 -16.37 30.08 -3.37
C ARG A 402 -16.17 29.17 -4.56
N TYR A 403 -15.49 28.05 -4.34
CA TYR A 403 -15.20 27.04 -5.35
C TYR A 403 -15.75 25.69 -4.92
N LEU A 404 -16.62 25.11 -5.75
CA LEU A 404 -17.12 23.74 -5.60
C LEU A 404 -16.88 22.97 -6.89
N SER A 405 -16.18 21.85 -6.78
CA SER A 405 -16.10 20.84 -7.85
C SER A 405 -16.72 19.55 -7.35
N ILE A 406 -17.72 19.01 -8.04
CA ILE A 406 -18.47 17.84 -7.56
C ILE A 406 -18.87 16.92 -8.72
N SER A 407 -18.87 15.61 -8.48
CA SER A 407 -19.30 14.60 -9.46
C SER A 407 -20.53 13.84 -9.00
N HIS A 408 -21.53 13.74 -9.86
CA HIS A 408 -22.70 12.89 -9.64
C HIS A 408 -23.07 12.14 -10.91
N HIS A 409 -22.72 10.86 -10.95
CA HIS A 409 -22.95 10.01 -12.12
C HIS A 409 -24.31 9.28 -12.09
N LEU A 410 -25.02 9.28 -10.95
CA LEU A 410 -26.20 8.42 -10.74
C LEU A 410 -27.50 9.19 -10.45
N LEU A 411 -27.45 10.52 -10.38
CA LEU A 411 -28.63 11.36 -10.16
C LEU A 411 -28.96 12.12 -11.45
N SER A 412 -30.21 12.04 -11.90
CA SER A 412 -30.73 12.87 -13.00
C SER A 412 -30.82 14.35 -12.64
N THR A 413 -30.95 14.64 -11.33
CA THR A 413 -31.06 15.99 -10.75
C THR A 413 -30.45 16.02 -9.36
N TYR A 414 -29.88 17.14 -8.95
CA TYR A 414 -29.47 17.36 -7.56
C TYR A 414 -30.72 17.47 -6.64
N PRO A 415 -30.64 17.09 -5.35
CA PRO A 415 -31.75 17.26 -4.41
C PRO A 415 -32.14 18.74 -4.29
N GLU A 416 -33.44 19.03 -4.18
CA GLU A 416 -33.93 20.40 -3.98
C GLU A 416 -33.29 21.04 -2.75
N ASP A 417 -33.02 22.35 -2.85
CA ASP A 417 -32.42 23.19 -1.81
C ASP A 417 -31.06 22.75 -1.27
N SER A 418 -30.45 21.71 -1.85
CA SER A 418 -29.21 21.13 -1.33
C SER A 418 -28.02 22.07 -1.32
N TRP A 419 -28.03 23.13 -2.15
CA TRP A 419 -26.97 24.14 -2.21
C TRP A 419 -27.48 25.53 -1.78
N SER A 420 -28.63 25.60 -1.11
CA SER A 420 -29.25 26.87 -0.67
C SER A 420 -28.34 27.71 0.24
N ASP A 421 -27.49 27.06 1.04
CA ASP A 421 -26.51 27.71 1.92
C ASP A 421 -25.26 28.23 1.20
N LEU A 422 -25.03 27.83 -0.06
CA LEU A 422 -23.81 28.12 -0.82
C LEU A 422 -23.88 29.45 -1.59
N VAL A 423 -24.42 30.50 -0.93
CA VAL A 423 -24.69 31.82 -1.50
C VAL A 423 -23.44 32.58 -2.00
N ASN A 424 -22.25 32.15 -1.58
CA ASN A 424 -20.96 32.78 -1.91
C ASN A 424 -20.20 32.10 -3.05
N LEU A 425 -20.76 31.04 -3.66
CA LEU A 425 -20.12 30.36 -4.78
C LEU A 425 -19.90 31.32 -5.96
N THR A 426 -18.66 31.35 -6.43
CA THR A 426 -18.25 32.11 -7.63
C THR A 426 -17.93 31.17 -8.79
N THR A 427 -17.51 29.94 -8.49
CA THR A 427 -17.04 28.96 -9.44
C THR A 427 -17.61 27.59 -9.10
N VAL A 428 -18.29 26.98 -10.06
CA VAL A 428 -18.85 25.63 -9.92
C VAL A 428 -18.37 24.76 -11.08
N MET A 429 -17.86 23.58 -10.75
CA MET A 429 -17.54 22.52 -11.71
C MET A 429 -18.34 21.28 -11.37
N THR A 430 -19.03 20.70 -12.35
CA THR A 430 -19.91 19.55 -12.15
C THR A 430 -19.71 18.51 -13.23
N ILE A 431 -20.02 17.24 -12.95
CA ILE A 431 -20.17 16.20 -13.97
C ILE A 431 -21.46 15.42 -13.73
N GLY A 432 -22.18 15.11 -14.81
CA GLY A 432 -23.42 14.34 -14.77
C GLY A 432 -24.16 14.39 -16.11
N GLY A 433 -25.36 13.82 -16.14
CA GLY A 433 -26.25 13.89 -17.29
C GLY A 433 -27.04 15.21 -17.34
N LEU A 434 -27.56 15.55 -18.51
CA LEU A 434 -28.53 16.63 -18.69
C LEU A 434 -29.94 16.05 -18.85
N SER A 435 -30.80 16.27 -17.86
CA SER A 435 -32.26 16.12 -17.96
C SER A 435 -32.98 17.49 -17.98
N ASN A 436 -34.26 17.52 -18.34
CA ASN A 436 -35.05 18.76 -18.31
C ASN A 436 -35.01 19.40 -16.92
N GLY A 437 -34.64 20.68 -16.85
CA GLY A 437 -34.57 21.40 -15.59
C GLY A 437 -33.50 20.93 -14.60
N THR A 438 -32.44 20.22 -15.05
CA THR A 438 -31.36 19.66 -14.19
C THR A 438 -30.82 20.63 -13.14
N PHE A 439 -30.70 21.92 -13.49
CA PHE A 439 -30.11 22.94 -12.64
C PHE A 439 -31.14 23.80 -11.90
N ALA A 440 -32.45 23.62 -12.14
CA ALA A 440 -33.48 24.56 -11.72
C ALA A 440 -33.59 24.75 -10.19
N PRO A 441 -33.57 23.69 -9.36
CA PRO A 441 -33.75 23.85 -7.91
C PRO A 441 -32.51 24.44 -7.21
N VAL A 442 -31.32 24.12 -7.72
CA VAL A 442 -30.09 24.23 -6.92
C VAL A 442 -29.39 25.57 -7.11
N PHE A 443 -29.46 26.17 -8.29
CA PHE A 443 -28.70 27.38 -8.63
C PHE A 443 -29.39 28.69 -8.21
N SER A 444 -30.65 28.65 -7.80
CA SER A 444 -31.47 29.82 -7.47
C SER A 444 -30.86 30.74 -6.40
N ALA A 445 -30.11 30.17 -5.45
CA ALA A 445 -29.45 30.90 -4.35
C ALA A 445 -28.10 31.55 -4.73
N MET A 446 -27.47 31.15 -5.85
CA MET A 446 -26.09 31.50 -6.19
C MET A 446 -25.97 32.82 -6.97
N LYS A 447 -26.26 33.93 -6.30
CA LYS A 447 -26.21 35.28 -6.91
C LYS A 447 -24.81 35.74 -7.31
N ARG A 448 -23.76 35.10 -6.80
CA ARG A 448 -22.34 35.44 -7.04
C ARG A 448 -21.64 34.54 -8.07
N LEU A 449 -22.36 33.56 -8.63
CA LEU A 449 -21.79 32.62 -9.58
C LEU A 449 -21.38 33.33 -10.86
N ASN A 450 -20.10 33.24 -11.19
CA ASN A 450 -19.48 33.93 -12.30
C ASN A 450 -18.98 32.93 -13.38
N TYR A 451 -18.53 31.76 -12.94
CA TYR A 451 -17.99 30.72 -13.80
C TYR A 451 -18.67 29.37 -13.51
N PHE A 452 -19.21 28.74 -14.54
CA PHE A 452 -19.83 27.42 -14.45
C PHE A 452 -19.26 26.50 -15.53
N ARG A 453 -18.70 25.37 -15.10
CA ARG A 453 -18.25 24.29 -15.99
C ARG A 453 -19.06 23.03 -15.71
N HIS A 454 -19.61 22.43 -16.74
CA HIS A 454 -20.32 21.17 -16.65
C HIS A 454 -19.75 20.16 -17.64
N PHE A 455 -19.25 19.05 -17.11
CA PHE A 455 -18.83 17.89 -17.87
C PHE A 455 -20.03 16.98 -18.06
N LEU A 456 -20.39 16.77 -19.31
CA LEU A 456 -21.39 15.80 -19.71
C LEU A 456 -20.75 14.41 -19.60
N ASP A 457 -21.47 13.48 -19.00
CA ASP A 457 -21.03 12.09 -18.90
C ASP A 457 -20.93 11.39 -20.29
N TYR A 458 -20.77 10.07 -20.29
CA TYR A 458 -20.44 9.31 -21.50
C TYR A 458 -21.55 9.29 -22.56
N ASP A 459 -22.78 9.69 -22.22
CA ASP A 459 -23.92 9.65 -23.12
C ASP A 459 -23.97 10.85 -24.07
N MET A 460 -24.72 10.68 -25.16
CA MET A 460 -24.99 11.76 -26.10
C MET A 460 -26.17 12.61 -25.61
N HIS A 461 -25.89 13.82 -25.16
CA HIS A 461 -26.88 14.68 -24.50
C HIS A 461 -27.62 15.61 -25.46
N VAL A 462 -28.86 15.93 -25.12
CA VAL A 462 -29.64 17.02 -25.74
C VAL A 462 -29.74 18.15 -24.72
N LEU A 463 -29.30 19.34 -25.10
CA LEU A 463 -29.44 20.52 -24.26
C LEU A 463 -30.83 21.13 -24.49
N HIS A 464 -31.73 20.94 -23.53
CA HIS A 464 -33.11 21.41 -23.61
C HIS A 464 -33.27 22.89 -23.26
N ASN A 465 -34.35 23.52 -23.75
CA ASN A 465 -34.58 24.95 -23.60
C ASN A 465 -34.72 25.44 -22.14
N ASP A 466 -35.06 24.55 -21.22
CA ASP A 466 -35.29 24.83 -19.81
C ASP A 466 -34.06 24.56 -18.92
N THR A 467 -32.99 23.96 -19.46
CA THR A 467 -31.79 23.54 -18.72
C THR A 467 -31.23 24.67 -17.86
N PHE A 468 -31.13 25.87 -18.42
CA PHE A 468 -30.55 27.04 -17.74
C PHE A 468 -31.60 28.00 -17.16
N LYS A 469 -32.87 27.59 -17.04
CA LYS A 469 -33.95 28.50 -16.59
C LYS A 469 -33.68 29.16 -15.23
N ALA A 470 -33.03 28.46 -14.30
CA ALA A 470 -32.63 29.03 -13.00
C ALA A 470 -31.52 30.10 -13.07
N PHE A 471 -30.77 30.17 -14.17
CA PHE A 471 -29.71 31.16 -14.35
C PHE A 471 -30.22 32.53 -14.79
N ARG A 472 -31.55 32.71 -14.98
CA ARG A 472 -32.15 33.97 -15.43
C ARG A 472 -31.79 35.18 -14.57
N ASN A 473 -31.56 34.96 -13.28
CA ASN A 473 -31.20 35.99 -12.30
C ASN A 473 -29.76 35.82 -11.77
N ILE A 474 -28.92 35.05 -12.46
CA ILE A 474 -27.53 34.79 -12.08
C ILE A 474 -26.60 35.55 -13.03
N TYR A 475 -25.58 36.19 -12.47
CA TYR A 475 -24.59 36.96 -13.23
C TYR A 475 -23.46 36.07 -13.77
N LEU A 476 -23.82 35.04 -14.54
CA LEU A 476 -22.87 34.08 -15.10
C LEU A 476 -22.14 34.69 -16.30
N LYS A 477 -20.82 34.94 -16.19
CA LYS A 477 -20.01 35.46 -17.30
C LYS A 477 -19.44 34.36 -18.19
N THR A 478 -19.07 33.22 -17.61
CA THR A 478 -18.42 32.14 -18.35
C THR A 478 -19.16 30.83 -18.13
N LEU A 479 -19.55 30.21 -19.24
CA LEU A 479 -20.14 28.87 -19.29
C LEU A 479 -19.22 27.97 -20.11
N GLU A 480 -18.86 26.83 -19.54
CA GLU A 480 -18.11 25.79 -20.23
C GLU A 480 -18.87 24.46 -20.19
N LEU A 481 -19.17 23.92 -21.37
CA LEU A 481 -19.83 22.65 -21.56
C LEU A 481 -18.88 21.68 -22.26
N THR A 482 -18.39 20.70 -21.53
CA THR A 482 -17.45 19.68 -22.03
C THR A 482 -18.15 18.33 -22.12
N GLY A 483 -17.74 17.46 -23.04
CA GLY A 483 -18.34 16.12 -23.21
C GLY A 483 -19.06 15.96 -24.56
N ARG A 484 -20.11 15.14 -24.65
CA ARG A 484 -20.75 14.79 -25.95
C ARG A 484 -22.15 15.37 -26.10
N LEU A 485 -22.27 16.56 -26.71
CA LEU A 485 -23.55 17.12 -27.11
C LEU A 485 -23.97 16.60 -28.48
N ARG A 486 -25.21 16.12 -28.58
CA ARG A 486 -25.83 15.69 -29.84
C ARG A 486 -26.60 16.82 -30.50
N ARG A 487 -27.38 17.56 -29.71
CA ARG A 487 -28.29 18.61 -30.18
C ARG A 487 -28.46 19.67 -29.10
N ILE A 488 -28.58 20.92 -29.53
CA ILE A 488 -28.98 22.04 -28.68
C ILE A 488 -30.35 22.54 -29.17
N GLU A 489 -31.34 22.55 -28.28
CA GLU A 489 -32.67 23.10 -28.56
C GLU A 489 -32.64 24.62 -28.73
N ILE A 490 -33.67 25.12 -29.42
CA ILE A 490 -33.89 26.55 -29.61
C ILE A 490 -34.05 27.19 -28.21
N ASP A 491 -33.41 28.33 -27.99
CA ASP A 491 -33.48 29.15 -26.77
C ASP A 491 -32.85 28.54 -25.51
N ALA A 492 -32.10 27.43 -25.60
CA ALA A 492 -31.44 26.81 -24.45
C ALA A 492 -30.55 27.78 -23.65
N PHE A 493 -29.86 28.70 -24.31
CA PHE A 493 -29.02 29.70 -23.65
C PHE A 493 -29.73 31.04 -23.37
N LEU A 494 -30.99 31.21 -23.78
CA LEU A 494 -31.75 32.46 -23.60
C LEU A 494 -31.81 32.96 -22.14
N PRO A 495 -31.84 32.10 -21.11
CA PRO A 495 -31.78 32.55 -19.72
C PRO A 495 -30.45 33.25 -19.34
N LEU A 496 -29.35 33.01 -20.06
CA LEU A 496 -28.00 33.45 -19.71
C LEU A 496 -27.70 34.88 -20.20
N ARG A 497 -28.41 35.86 -19.64
CA ARG A 497 -28.46 37.26 -20.13
C ARG A 497 -27.13 38.03 -20.11
N VAL A 498 -26.16 37.60 -19.31
CA VAL A 498 -24.90 38.33 -19.07
C VAL A 498 -23.66 37.51 -19.47
N LEU A 499 -23.88 36.45 -20.25
CA LEU A 499 -22.81 35.55 -20.66
C LEU A 499 -21.85 36.24 -21.63
N SER A 500 -20.58 36.34 -21.24
CA SER A 500 -19.52 36.93 -22.08
C SER A 500 -18.67 35.88 -22.80
N SER A 501 -18.56 34.67 -22.24
CA SER A 501 -17.75 33.59 -22.84
C SER A 501 -18.48 32.27 -22.75
N LEU A 502 -18.60 31.60 -23.91
CA LEU A 502 -19.19 30.27 -24.05
C LEU A 502 -18.15 29.33 -24.64
N LEU A 503 -17.72 28.35 -23.85
CA LEU A 503 -16.74 27.35 -24.25
C LEU A 503 -17.47 26.03 -24.46
N ILE A 504 -17.45 25.49 -25.68
CA ILE A 504 -18.02 24.17 -25.99
C ILE A 504 -17.00 23.35 -26.77
N PRO A 505 -15.87 22.98 -26.15
CA PRO A 505 -14.75 22.38 -26.85
C PRO A 505 -15.09 20.99 -27.42
N ASN A 506 -14.50 20.67 -28.59
CA ASN A 506 -14.38 19.31 -29.15
C ASN A 506 -15.71 18.59 -29.49
N GLN A 507 -16.68 19.31 -30.05
CA GLN A 507 -18.01 18.76 -30.38
C GLN A 507 -18.13 18.20 -31.81
N LYS A 508 -17.43 17.09 -32.12
CA LYS A 508 -17.44 16.48 -33.47
C LYS A 508 -18.81 16.03 -34.00
N HIS A 509 -19.80 15.81 -33.12
CA HIS A 509 -21.11 15.25 -33.46
C HIS A 509 -22.29 16.21 -33.21
N LEU A 510 -22.02 17.46 -32.83
CA LEU A 510 -23.05 18.42 -32.48
C LEU A 510 -23.77 18.93 -33.72
N ARG A 511 -25.09 18.69 -33.79
CA ARG A 511 -25.96 19.37 -34.75
C ARG A 511 -26.38 20.71 -34.18
N LEU A 512 -25.83 21.78 -34.73
CA LEU A 512 -26.24 23.14 -34.43
C LEU A 512 -27.62 23.41 -35.02
N SER A 513 -28.57 23.83 -34.18
CA SER A 513 -29.80 24.47 -34.65
C SER A 513 -29.46 25.89 -35.12
N ASN A 514 -30.29 26.48 -35.99
CA ASN A 514 -30.14 27.87 -36.48
C ASN A 514 -30.08 28.93 -35.34
N THR A 515 -30.34 28.52 -34.09
CA THR A 515 -30.34 29.37 -32.90
C THR A 515 -28.95 29.68 -32.34
N LEU A 516 -27.93 28.86 -32.61
CA LEU A 516 -26.57 29.29 -32.28
C LEU A 516 -26.19 30.52 -33.10
N GLN A 517 -26.69 30.63 -34.34
CA GLN A 517 -26.53 31.81 -35.20
C GLN A 517 -27.25 33.07 -34.67
N SER A 518 -28.38 32.95 -33.96
CA SER A 518 -29.02 34.10 -33.32
C SER A 518 -28.31 34.52 -32.02
N PHE A 519 -27.78 33.57 -31.26
CA PHE A 519 -26.96 33.83 -30.06
C PHE A 519 -25.58 34.44 -30.43
N THR A 520 -25.01 34.06 -31.58
CA THR A 520 -23.74 34.61 -32.11
C THR A 520 -23.80 36.09 -32.46
N SER A 521 -25.00 36.69 -32.58
CA SER A 521 -25.15 38.12 -32.90
C SER A 521 -24.97 39.05 -31.70
N SER A 522 -24.90 38.50 -30.47
CA SER A 522 -24.75 39.27 -29.24
C SER A 522 -23.46 38.93 -28.51
N LYS A 523 -22.43 39.79 -28.59
CA LYS A 523 -21.33 40.05 -27.61
C LYS A 523 -20.64 38.89 -26.84
N THR A 524 -20.88 37.63 -27.18
CA THR A 524 -20.36 36.45 -26.45
C THR A 524 -19.30 35.77 -27.31
N ASP A 525 -18.08 35.67 -26.78
CA ASP A 525 -16.99 34.95 -27.44
C ASP A 525 -17.25 33.44 -27.33
N ILE A 526 -17.49 32.79 -28.48
CA ILE A 526 -17.73 31.35 -28.57
C ILE A 526 -16.44 30.66 -29.02
N TRP A 527 -15.98 29.71 -28.22
CA TRP A 527 -14.83 28.86 -28.56
C TRP A 527 -15.30 27.40 -28.64
N MET A 528 -15.26 26.82 -29.85
CA MET A 528 -15.66 25.44 -30.15
C MET A 528 -14.46 24.50 -30.33
#